data_AF-A0A932G3Z0-F1
#
_entry.id   AF-A0A932G3Z0-F1
#
_cell.length_a   1.000
_cell.length_b   1.000
_cell.length_c   1.000
_cell.angle_alpha   90.00
_cell.angle_beta   90.00
_cell.angle_gamma   90.00
#
_symmetry.space_group_name_H-M   'P 1'
#
loop_
_entity.id
_entity.type
_entity.pdbx_description
1 polymer ?
#
loop_
_entity_poly.entity_id
_entity_poly.type
_entity_poly.pdbx_seq_one_letter_code
_entity_poly.pdbx_strand_id
1 'polypeptide(L)' 'MEANVVTGSRAEFCVLVGDRVAVKKGWFLFPKDAVILSAVRQGLAAAA' A
#
# COMPACT_ATOMS: atom_id res chain seq x y z
N MET A 1 9.76 12.68 -0.42
CA MET A 1 8.73 11.67 -0.74
C MET A 1 7.82 11.60 0.46
N GLU A 2 6.54 11.91 0.29
CA GLU A 2 5.59 12.06 1.40
C GLU A 2 4.54 10.94 1.32
N ALA A 3 4.05 10.53 2.48
CA ALA A 3 2.97 9.55 2.60
C ALA A 3 1.73 10.27 3.14
N ASN A 4 0.63 10.21 2.39
CA ASN A 4 -0.64 10.78 2.80
C ASN A 4 -1.53 9.68 3.37
N VAL A 5 -2.09 9.91 4.56
CA VAL A 5 -3.09 9.02 5.16
C VAL A 5 -4.47 9.54 4.79
N VAL A 6 -5.24 8.71 4.10
CA VAL A 6 -6.61 9.04 3.66
C VAL A 6 -7.58 8.11 4.38
N THR A 7 -8.69 8.67 4.87
CA THR A 7 -9.76 7.87 5.48
C THR A 7 -10.50 7.08 4.41
N GLY A 8 -10.46 5.75 4.53
CA GLY A 8 -11.21 4.82 3.66
C GLY A 8 -12.52 4.34 4.29
N SER A 9 -13.07 3.28 3.71
CA SER A 9 -14.29 2.62 4.18
C SER A 9 -14.04 1.70 5.38
N ARG A 10 -15.13 1.15 5.95
CA ARG A 10 -15.05 0.23 7.09
C ARG A 10 -14.11 -0.95 6.80
N ALA A 11 -13.14 -1.14 7.68
CA ALA A 11 -12.14 -2.22 7.63
C ALA A 11 -11.22 -2.21 6.39
N GLU A 12 -11.24 -1.14 5.60
CA GLU A 12 -10.37 -0.97 4.44
C GLU A 12 -8.93 -0.67 4.86
N PHE A 13 -7.99 -1.28 4.14
CA PHE A 13 -6.59 -0.87 4.17
C PHE A 13 -5.99 -1.12 2.79
N CYS A 14 -5.38 -0.08 2.24
CA CYS A 14 -4.75 -0.09 0.92
C CYS A 14 -3.54 0.84 0.95
N VAL A 15 -2.47 0.43 0.30
CA VAL A 15 -1.29 1.26 0.05
C VAL A 15 -1.23 1.51 -1.44
N LEU A 16 -1.24 2.79 -1.80
CA LEU A 16 -1.15 3.27 -3.18
C LEU A 16 0.23 3.89 -3.40
N VAL A 17 0.79 3.69 -4.60
CA VAL A 17 1.98 4.40 -5.08
C VAL A 17 1.61 5.03 -6.42
N GLY A 18 1.47 6.36 -6.44
CA GLY A 18 0.77 7.05 -7.52
C GLY A 18 -0.66 6.53 -7.64
N ASP A 19 -1.09 6.23 -8.87
CA ASP A 19 -2.43 5.69 -9.15
C ASP A 19 -2.50 4.15 -9.06
N ARG A 20 -1.42 3.49 -8.63
CA ARG A 20 -1.35 2.03 -8.56
C ARG A 20 -1.53 1.52 -7.13
N VAL A 21 -2.37 0.50 -6.97
CA VAL A 21 -2.47 -0.27 -5.74
C VAL A 21 -1.22 -1.12 -5.58
N ALA A 22 -0.39 -0.80 -4.58
CA ALA A 22 0.76 -1.61 -4.22
C ALA A 22 0.37 -2.78 -3.30
N VAL A 23 -0.53 -2.55 -2.33
CA VAL A 23 -0.96 -3.57 -1.36
C VAL A 23 -2.41 -3.35 -0.95
N LYS A 24 -3.15 -4.44 -0.75
CA LYS A 24 -4.46 -4.45 -0.08
C LYS A 24 -4.44 -5.31 1.17
N LYS A 25 -5.32 -5.00 2.11
CA LYS A 25 -5.60 -5.85 3.27
C LYS A 25 -6.08 -7.23 2.82
N GLY A 26 -5.59 -8.27 3.48
CA GLY A 26 -6.18 -9.62 3.37
C GLY A 26 -7.49 -9.72 4.16
N TRP A 27 -8.19 -10.84 4.00
CA TRP A 27 -9.52 -11.05 4.61
C TRP A 27 -9.48 -11.03 6.16
N PHE A 28 -8.41 -11.54 6.76
CA PHE A 28 -8.33 -11.74 8.22
C PHE A 28 -7.27 -10.89 8.92
N LEU A 29 -6.17 -10.54 8.25
CA LEU A 29 -5.02 -9.88 8.86
C LEU A 29 -4.43 -8.79 7.95
N PHE A 30 -3.70 -7.88 8.58
CA PHE A 30 -2.85 -6.95 7.84
C PHE A 30 -1.69 -7.70 7.18
N PRO A 31 -1.24 -7.24 6.01
CA PRO A 31 0.00 -7.72 5.40
C PRO A 31 1.18 -7.46 6.34
N LYS A 32 2.19 -8.32 6.30
CA LYS A 32 3.44 -8.09 7.05
C LYS A 32 4.17 -6.86 6.50
N ASP A 33 4.83 -6.11 7.37
CA ASP A 33 5.59 -4.90 7.01
C ASP A 33 6.59 -5.15 5.88
N ALA A 34 7.30 -6.29 5.91
CA ALA A 34 8.25 -6.66 4.86
C ALA A 34 7.61 -6.76 3.47
N VAL A 35 6.36 -7.24 3.40
CA VAL A 35 5.60 -7.33 2.14
C VAL A 35 5.20 -5.94 1.67
N ILE A 36 4.75 -5.09 2.59
CA ILE A 36 4.38 -3.70 2.30
C ILE A 36 5.56 -2.92 1.75
N LEU A 37 6.70 -2.96 2.44
CA LEU A 37 7.91 -2.24 2.03
C LEU A 37 8.45 -2.74 0.68
N SER A 38 8.39 -4.06 0.42
CA SER A 38 8.81 -4.62 -0.86
C SER A 38 7.93 -4.12 -2.01
N ALA A 39 6.61 -4.19 -1.85
CA ALA A 39 5.66 -3.74 -2.87
C ALA A 39 5.77 -2.22 -3.14
N VAL A 40 5.97 -1.42 -2.09
CA VAL A 40 6.18 0.04 -2.24
C VAL A 40 7.45 0.33 -3.03
N ARG A 41 8.58 -0.34 -2.72
CA ARG A 41 9.84 -0.16 -3.47
C ARG A 41 9.68 -0.50 -4.94
N GLN A 42 9.00 -1.60 -5.26
CA GLN A 42 8.71 -1.98 -6.64
C GLN A 42 7.82 -0.95 -7.34
N GLY A 43 6.77 -0.48 -6.67
CA GLY A 43 5.87 0.54 -7.19
C GLY A 43 6.58 1.85 -7.52
N LEU A 44 7.51 2.28 -6.66
CA LEU A 44 8.31 3.48 -6.86
C LEU A 44 9.32 3.32 -7.99
N ALA A 45 10.01 2.19 -8.07
CA ALA A 45 10.94 1.90 -9.15
C ALA A 45 10.24 1.84 -10.53
N ALA A 46 8.97 1.42 -10.57
CA ALA A 46 8.17 1.38 -11.80
C ALA A 46 7.47 2.72 -12.14
N ALA A 47 7.60 3.73 -11.28
CA ALA A 47 7.05 5.08 -11.47
C ALA A 47 8.14 6.12 -11.76
N ALA A 48 9.42 5.75 -11.63
CA ALA A 48 10.59 6.52 -12.05
C ALA A 48 10.89 6.27 -13.53
#